data_AF-A0A538RN40-F1
#
_entry.id   AF-A0A538RN40-F1
#
_cell.length_a   1.000
_cell.length_b   1.000
_cell.length_c   1.000
_cell.angle_alpha   90.00
_cell.angle_beta   90.00
_cell.angle_gamma   90.00
#
_symmetry.space_group_name_H-M   'P 1'
#
loop_
_entity.id
_entity.type
_entity.pdbx_description
1 polymer ?
#
loop_
_entity_poly.entity_id
_entity_poly.type
_entity_poly.pdbx_seq_one_letter_code
_entity_poly.pdbx_strand_id
1 'polypeptide(L)'
;MTGMLVTITGFGSVWRRRFRKDKNDPRRFARAAYFNTTGVPINGKIRTRPKIVGHVRFNGVGGFDPNRPLAMINSVFECAEPCVWNGQNKVLFKRMLPTPQQPDYFLVAVRSAEVGHLDVGSPAWRSEGTLLISFSECRDQQEAMLLMPLDSWLRTDLGRFVLRPFVSWPWSARLQLEFA
;
A
#
# COMPACT_ATOMS: atom_id res chain seq x y z
N MET A 1 1.24 18.89 15.54
CA MET A 1 1.59 17.47 15.34
C MET A 1 1.61 17.22 13.84
N THR A 2 2.79 17.14 13.23
CA THR A 2 2.97 16.73 11.83
C THR A 2 2.63 15.24 11.74
N GLY A 3 1.64 14.88 10.91
CA GLY A 3 1.28 13.49 10.67
C GLY A 3 2.20 12.84 9.63
N MET A 4 2.35 11.52 9.69
CA MET A 4 3.10 10.72 8.71
C MET A 4 2.64 10.99 7.27
N LEU A 5 3.57 11.27 6.38
CA LEU A 5 3.33 11.49 4.96
C LEU A 5 3.63 10.23 4.15
N VAL A 6 2.66 9.82 3.32
CA VAL A 6 2.79 8.64 2.47
C VAL A 6 2.52 8.97 1.03
N THR A 7 3.47 8.66 0.15
CA THR A 7 3.23 8.64 -1.30
C THR A 7 2.65 7.30 -1.71
N ILE A 8 1.65 7.31 -2.58
CA ILE A 8 1.14 6.09 -3.21
C ILE A 8 2.00 5.74 -4.43
N THR A 9 2.69 4.61 -4.43
CA THR A 9 3.42 4.09 -5.62
C THR A 9 2.72 2.89 -6.26
N GLY A 10 1.90 2.19 -5.48
CA GLY A 10 1.05 1.10 -5.95
C GLY A 10 -0.08 0.80 -4.99
N PHE A 11 -1.07 0.06 -5.48
CA PHE A 11 -2.17 -0.48 -4.70
C PHE A 11 -2.15 -2.00 -4.74
N GLY A 12 -2.61 -2.63 -3.67
CA GLY A 12 -2.94 -4.05 -3.69
C GLY A 12 -4.11 -4.32 -4.64
N SER A 13 -4.29 -5.59 -5.00
CA SER A 13 -5.27 -5.96 -6.04
C SER A 13 -6.73 -5.90 -5.59
N VAL A 14 -7.01 -5.81 -4.28
CA VAL A 14 -8.37 -5.94 -3.74
C VAL A 14 -8.87 -4.62 -3.19
N TRP A 15 -9.95 -4.11 -3.78
CA TRP A 15 -10.70 -2.97 -3.25
C TRP A 15 -12.02 -3.41 -2.61
N ARG A 16 -12.36 -2.79 -1.48
CA ARG A 16 -13.67 -2.94 -0.83
C ARG A 16 -14.22 -1.57 -0.49
N ARG A 17 -15.53 -1.40 -0.66
CA ARG A 17 -16.23 -0.16 -0.31
C ARG A 17 -17.23 -0.44 0.80
N ARG A 18 -17.28 0.43 1.81
CA ARG A 18 -18.30 0.39 2.86
C ARG A 18 -18.98 1.75 2.98
N PHE A 19 -20.31 1.72 3.01
CA PHE A 19 -21.14 2.87 3.34
C PHE A 19 -21.43 2.90 4.84
N ARG A 20 -21.69 4.09 5.40
CA ARG A 20 -22.29 4.17 6.73
C ARG A 20 -23.64 3.43 6.76
N LYS A 21 -23.97 2.89 7.95
CA LYS A 21 -25.17 2.07 8.16
C LYS A 21 -26.47 2.87 8.00
N ASP A 22 -26.45 4.16 8.28
CA ASP A 22 -27.61 5.03 8.14
C ASP A 22 -28.00 5.17 6.66
N LYS A 23 -29.18 4.65 6.32
CA LYS A 23 -29.73 4.69 4.96
C LYS A 23 -30.29 6.08 4.60
N ASN A 24 -30.57 6.91 5.60
CA ASN A 24 -31.23 8.20 5.43
C ASN A 24 -30.23 9.37 5.34
N ASP A 25 -28.92 9.13 5.49
CA ASP A 25 -27.90 10.18 5.29
C ASP A 25 -27.78 10.50 3.78
N PRO A 26 -28.19 11.69 3.31
CA PRO A 26 -28.07 12.08 1.90
C PRO A 26 -26.60 12.17 1.44
N ARG A 27 -25.66 12.26 2.39
CA ARG A 27 -24.20 12.27 2.14
C ARG A 27 -23.57 10.89 2.33
N ARG A 28 -24.36 9.82 2.48
CA ARG A 28 -23.87 8.45 2.71
C ARG A 28 -22.85 7.98 1.67
N PHE A 29 -23.04 8.37 0.40
CA PHE A 29 -22.12 8.05 -0.70
C PHE A 29 -20.84 8.90 -0.65
N ALA A 30 -20.97 10.19 -0.33
CA ALA A 30 -19.82 11.10 -0.15
C ALA A 30 -18.95 10.74 1.07
N ARG A 31 -19.51 10.00 2.04
CA ARG A 31 -18.84 9.54 3.26
C ARG A 31 -18.46 8.05 3.24
N ALA A 32 -18.39 7.46 2.06
CA ALA A 32 -17.94 6.08 1.92
C ALA A 32 -16.49 5.92 2.38
N ALA A 33 -16.20 4.75 2.95
CA ALA A 33 -14.85 4.30 3.25
C ALA A 33 -14.40 3.28 2.21
N TYR A 34 -13.20 3.49 1.69
CA TYR A 34 -12.57 2.65 0.68
C TYR A 34 -11.38 1.95 1.31
N PHE A 35 -11.29 0.65 1.11
CA PHE A 35 -10.26 -0.20 1.69
C PHE A 35 -9.50 -0.87 0.56
N ASN A 36 -8.18 -0.80 0.60
CA ASN A 36 -7.31 -1.52 -0.32
C ASN A 36 -6.46 -2.52 0.45
N THR A 37 -6.34 -3.73 -0.08
CA THR A 37 -5.60 -4.85 0.50
C THR A 37 -5.11 -5.76 -0.63
N THR A 38 -4.35 -6.79 -0.27
CA THR A 38 -3.75 -7.70 -1.25
C THR A 38 -4.67 -8.84 -1.65
N GLY A 39 -4.41 -9.40 -2.82
CA GLY A 39 -4.99 -10.63 -3.34
C GLY A 39 -4.25 -11.05 -4.60
N VAL A 40 -4.16 -12.35 -4.83
CA VAL A 40 -3.35 -12.90 -5.93
C VAL A 40 -4.21 -13.27 -7.14
N PRO A 41 -3.84 -12.83 -8.36
CA PRO A 41 -4.59 -13.14 -9.57
C PRO A 41 -4.32 -14.57 -10.05
N ILE A 42 -5.30 -15.48 -9.88
CA ILE A 42 -5.20 -16.87 -10.34
C ILE A 42 -6.27 -17.11 -11.41
N ASN A 43 -5.85 -17.47 -12.63
CA ASN A 43 -6.72 -17.78 -13.77
C ASN A 43 -7.79 -16.69 -14.02
N GLY A 44 -7.36 -15.42 -14.05
CA GLY A 44 -8.25 -14.27 -14.26
C GLY A 44 -9.16 -13.91 -13.08
N LYS A 45 -9.03 -14.58 -11.92
CA LYS A 45 -9.80 -14.28 -10.70
C LYS A 45 -8.88 -13.93 -9.54
N ILE A 46 -9.20 -12.86 -8.82
CA ILE A 46 -8.44 -12.49 -7.61
C ILE A 46 -8.83 -13.42 -6.45
N ARG A 47 -7.83 -14.03 -5.81
CA ARG A 47 -7.97 -14.85 -4.60
C ARG A 47 -7.32 -14.11 -3.44
N THR A 48 -8.08 -13.81 -2.39
CA THR A 48 -7.55 -12.98 -1.29
C THR A 48 -6.60 -13.70 -0.36
N ARG A 49 -6.64 -15.05 -0.26
CA ARG A 49 -5.83 -15.95 0.58
C ARG A 49 -4.79 -15.26 1.51
N PRO A 50 -5.25 -14.56 2.57
CA PRO A 50 -4.37 -13.71 3.34
C PRO A 50 -3.53 -14.58 4.27
N LYS A 51 -2.24 -14.25 4.35
CA LYS A 51 -1.30 -14.78 5.36
C LYS A 51 -1.06 -13.73 6.45
N ILE A 52 -1.01 -12.45 6.06
CA ILE A 52 -1.05 -11.30 6.97
C ILE A 52 -2.24 -10.42 6.58
N VAL A 53 -3.13 -10.18 7.54
CA VAL A 53 -4.36 -9.43 7.28
C VAL A 53 -4.11 -7.95 7.57
N GLY A 54 -4.31 -7.10 6.56
CA GLY A 54 -4.36 -5.67 6.79
C GLY A 54 -4.90 -4.88 5.60
N HIS A 55 -5.00 -3.58 5.76
CA HIS A 55 -5.51 -2.69 4.71
C HIS A 55 -5.11 -1.24 4.94
N VAL A 56 -5.02 -0.51 3.84
CA VAL A 56 -5.08 0.95 3.86
C VAL A 56 -6.53 1.39 3.70
N ARG A 57 -6.92 2.47 4.37
CA ARG A 57 -8.26 3.05 4.29
C ARG A 57 -8.18 4.49 3.81
N PHE A 58 -9.06 4.81 2.87
CA PHE A 58 -9.35 6.16 2.41
C PHE A 58 -10.79 6.54 2.77
N ASN A 59 -11.03 7.82 3.04
CA ASN A 59 -12.38 8.37 3.15
C ASN A 59 -12.67 9.24 1.92
N GLY A 60 -13.91 9.27 1.45
CA GLY A 60 -14.30 10.05 0.26
C GLY A 60 -14.05 11.56 0.35
N VAL A 61 -13.91 12.11 1.55
CA VAL A 61 -13.61 13.54 1.78
C VAL A 61 -12.11 13.86 1.79
N GLY A 62 -11.24 12.83 1.76
CA GLY A 62 -9.79 12.97 1.89
C GLY A 62 -9.05 13.25 0.58
N GLY A 63 -9.75 13.59 -0.50
CA GLY A 63 -9.13 13.82 -1.81
C GLY A 63 -8.79 12.55 -2.60
N PHE A 64 -9.04 11.36 -2.06
CA PHE A 64 -8.92 10.10 -2.80
C PHE A 64 -10.07 9.96 -3.81
N ASP A 65 -9.75 9.77 -5.10
CA ASP A 65 -10.73 9.45 -6.14
C ASP A 65 -10.87 7.91 -6.29
N PRO A 66 -11.96 7.32 -5.79
CA PRO A 66 -12.20 5.88 -5.88
C PRO A 66 -12.57 5.40 -7.27
N ASN A 67 -12.97 6.29 -8.18
CA ASN A 67 -13.32 5.94 -9.56
C ASN A 67 -12.07 5.93 -10.45
N ARG A 68 -11.00 6.62 -10.03
CA ARG A 68 -9.73 6.71 -10.76
C ARG A 68 -8.56 6.43 -9.81
N PRO A 69 -8.48 5.26 -9.14
CA PRO A 69 -7.42 4.98 -8.17
C PRO A 69 -6.03 5.10 -8.80
N LEU A 70 -5.85 4.69 -10.07
CA LEU A 70 -4.57 4.83 -10.76
C LEU A 70 -4.12 6.28 -10.96
N ALA A 71 -5.05 7.25 -11.02
CA ALA A 71 -4.70 8.67 -11.07
C ALA A 71 -4.15 9.19 -9.72
N MET A 72 -4.28 8.40 -8.66
CA MET A 72 -3.78 8.73 -7.32
C MET A 72 -2.33 8.27 -7.10
N ILE A 73 -1.73 7.54 -8.04
CA ILE A 73 -0.31 7.20 -7.98
C ILE A 73 0.51 8.50 -7.99
N ASN A 74 1.58 8.54 -7.21
CA ASN A 74 2.45 9.70 -6.95
C ASN A 74 1.80 10.84 -6.14
N SER A 75 0.57 10.67 -5.65
CA SER A 75 -0.04 11.61 -4.72
C SER A 75 0.46 11.38 -3.29
N VAL A 76 0.70 12.47 -2.56
CA VAL A 76 1.16 12.46 -1.16
C VAL A 76 -0.02 12.67 -0.22
N PHE A 77 -0.14 11.82 0.79
CA PHE A 77 -1.20 11.86 1.78
C PHE A 77 -0.68 12.05 3.19
N GLU A 78 -1.35 12.89 3.97
CA GLU A 78 -1.24 12.84 5.43
C GLU A 78 -1.98 11.59 5.94
N CYS A 79 -1.31 10.81 6.76
CA CYS A 79 -1.81 9.56 7.31
C CYS A 79 -1.87 9.59 8.85
N ALA A 80 -2.61 8.65 9.42
CA ALA A 80 -2.44 8.25 10.81
C ALA A 80 -1.27 7.26 10.91
N GLU A 81 -0.64 7.21 12.09
CA GLU A 81 0.34 6.17 12.39
C GLU A 81 -0.24 4.77 12.12
N PRO A 82 0.54 3.85 11.51
CA PRO A 82 0.13 2.47 11.35
C PRO A 82 -0.18 1.83 12.69
N CYS A 83 -1.26 1.06 12.76
CA CYS A 83 -1.65 0.39 13.99
C CYS A 83 -2.15 -1.03 13.74
N VAL A 84 -2.07 -1.87 14.78
CA VAL A 84 -2.73 -3.18 14.79
C VAL A 84 -4.06 -3.03 15.52
N TRP A 85 -5.17 -3.30 14.84
CA TRP A 85 -6.49 -3.27 15.46
C TRP A 85 -7.31 -4.49 15.05
N ASN A 86 -7.82 -5.21 16.05
CA ASN A 86 -8.47 -6.52 15.91
C ASN A 86 -7.63 -7.50 15.06
N GLY A 87 -6.33 -7.58 15.35
CA GLY A 87 -5.39 -8.47 14.67
C GLY A 87 -5.10 -8.12 13.21
N GLN A 88 -5.39 -6.88 12.78
CA GLN A 88 -5.15 -6.42 11.41
C GLN A 88 -4.26 -5.19 11.40
N ASN A 89 -3.31 -5.16 10.47
CA ASN A 89 -2.46 -3.99 10.23
C ASN A 89 -3.25 -2.95 9.44
N LYS A 90 -3.31 -1.72 9.95
CA LYS A 90 -4.16 -0.66 9.39
C LYS A 90 -3.41 0.64 9.26
N VAL A 91 -3.73 1.35 8.17
CA VAL A 91 -3.28 2.73 7.95
C VAL A 91 -4.46 3.53 7.45
N LEU A 92 -4.72 4.68 8.08
CA LEU A 92 -5.74 5.62 7.62
C LEU A 92 -5.08 6.75 6.85
N PHE A 93 -5.41 6.87 5.57
CA PHE A 93 -5.07 8.00 4.73
C PHE A 93 -6.13 9.09 4.97
N LYS A 94 -5.71 10.18 5.61
CA LYS A 94 -6.62 11.23 6.11
C LYS A 94 -6.99 12.20 5.00
N ARG A 95 -5.97 12.81 4.38
CA ARG A 95 -6.14 13.80 3.31
C ARG A 95 -4.97 13.79 2.35
N MET A 96 -5.25 14.02 1.08
CA MET A 96 -4.25 14.31 0.05
C MET A 96 -3.70 15.72 0.26
N LEU A 97 -2.40 15.90 0.05
CA LEU A 97 -1.78 17.22 0.02
C LEU A 97 -1.99 17.88 -1.36
N PRO A 98 -2.35 19.17 -1.43
CA PRO A 98 -2.50 19.89 -2.70
C PRO A 98 -1.15 20.08 -3.41
N THR A 99 -0.08 20.25 -2.64
CA THR A 99 1.30 20.29 -3.13
C THR A 99 2.06 19.12 -2.52
N PRO A 100 2.69 18.25 -3.34
CA PRO A 100 3.51 17.16 -2.84
C PRO A 100 4.62 17.65 -1.90
N GLN A 101 4.84 16.90 -0.83
CA GLN A 101 5.95 17.10 0.10
C GLN A 101 6.76 15.81 0.18
N GLN A 102 7.97 15.89 0.74
CA GLN A 102 8.80 14.70 0.96
C GLN A 102 8.04 13.69 1.85
N PRO A 103 7.77 12.47 1.37
CA PRO A 103 7.08 11.46 2.16
C PRO A 103 8.01 10.80 3.18
N ASP A 104 7.46 10.38 4.30
CA ASP A 104 8.13 9.49 5.27
C ASP A 104 8.16 8.04 4.72
N TYR A 105 7.10 7.65 4.02
CA TYR A 105 6.95 6.32 3.44
C TYR A 105 6.35 6.33 2.04
N PHE A 106 6.59 5.26 1.31
CA PHE A 106 5.89 4.95 0.07
C PHE A 106 5.00 3.73 0.30
N LEU A 107 3.73 3.82 -0.09
CA LEU A 107 2.85 2.65 -0.18
C LEU A 107 3.23 1.88 -1.44
N VAL A 108 3.87 0.74 -1.25
CA VAL A 108 4.38 -0.14 -2.30
C VAL A 108 3.53 -1.41 -2.31
N ALA A 109 3.06 -1.82 -3.48
CA ALA A 109 2.49 -3.13 -3.70
C ALA A 109 3.40 -3.90 -4.65
N VAL A 110 3.82 -5.09 -4.25
CA VAL A 110 4.70 -5.96 -5.05
C VAL A 110 4.05 -7.31 -5.29
N ARG A 111 4.27 -7.84 -6.48
CA ARG A 111 3.83 -9.19 -6.89
C ARG A 111 5.02 -10.07 -7.16
N SER A 112 4.91 -11.36 -6.89
CA SER A 112 6.00 -12.30 -7.20
C SER A 112 6.34 -12.36 -8.69
N ALA A 113 5.37 -12.08 -9.57
CA ALA A 113 5.61 -11.96 -11.01
C ALA A 113 6.48 -10.75 -11.40
N GLU A 114 6.58 -9.73 -10.55
CA GLU A 114 7.30 -8.48 -10.82
C GLU A 114 8.67 -8.45 -10.13
N VAL A 115 8.75 -8.96 -8.89
CA VAL A 115 9.96 -8.86 -8.07
C VAL A 115 10.47 -10.21 -7.56
N GLY A 116 9.81 -11.33 -7.86
CA GLY A 116 10.15 -12.62 -7.26
C GLY A 116 9.49 -12.87 -5.90
N HIS A 117 9.71 -14.05 -5.34
CA HIS A 117 9.12 -14.45 -4.06
C HIS A 117 9.80 -13.74 -2.89
N LEU A 118 8.98 -13.21 -1.99
CA LEU A 118 9.43 -12.68 -0.71
C LEU A 118 9.49 -13.80 0.32
N ASP A 119 10.59 -13.87 1.06
CA ASP A 119 10.75 -14.78 2.20
C ASP A 119 10.13 -14.16 3.48
N VAL A 120 8.82 -13.88 3.41
CA VAL A 120 8.10 -13.18 4.48
C VAL A 120 8.15 -13.99 5.77
N GLY A 121 8.79 -13.41 6.80
CA GLY A 121 8.96 -14.03 8.12
C GLY A 121 10.42 -14.32 8.45
N SER A 122 11.30 -14.34 7.45
CA SER A 122 12.75 -14.41 7.66
C SER A 122 13.32 -13.14 8.31
N PRO A 123 14.37 -13.20 9.13
CA PRO A 123 14.93 -11.99 9.75
C PRO A 123 15.48 -10.95 8.76
N ALA A 124 15.82 -11.36 7.52
CA ALA A 124 16.56 -10.53 6.57
C ALA A 124 15.87 -10.36 5.20
N TRP A 125 14.54 -10.53 5.11
CA TRP A 125 13.81 -10.34 3.85
C TRP A 125 13.50 -8.87 3.52
N ARG A 126 13.66 -7.95 4.48
CA ARG A 126 13.44 -6.51 4.29
C ARG A 126 14.35 -5.68 5.18
N SER A 127 14.53 -4.42 4.82
CA SER A 127 15.21 -3.45 5.68
C SER A 127 14.40 -3.14 6.95
N GLU A 128 15.10 -2.60 7.95
CA GLU A 128 14.48 -1.92 9.08
C GLU A 128 13.59 -0.77 8.62
N GLY A 129 12.58 -0.42 9.42
CA GLY A 129 11.61 0.63 9.11
C GLY A 129 10.52 0.24 8.10
N THR A 130 10.73 -0.79 7.27
CA THR A 130 9.69 -1.26 6.33
C THR A 130 8.53 -1.91 7.09
N LEU A 131 7.29 -1.48 6.86
CA LEU A 131 6.10 -1.99 7.55
C LEU A 131 5.26 -2.83 6.60
N LEU A 132 5.07 -4.11 6.90
CA LEU A 132 4.19 -4.98 6.13
C LEU A 132 2.72 -4.71 6.51
N ILE A 133 1.91 -4.23 5.56
CA ILE A 133 0.49 -3.95 5.79
C ILE A 133 -0.37 -5.16 5.48
N SER A 134 -0.18 -5.82 4.33
CA SER A 134 -0.97 -7.00 3.96
C SER A 134 -0.15 -7.94 3.11
N PHE A 135 -0.36 -9.24 3.27
CA PHE A 135 0.31 -10.27 2.49
C PHE A 135 -0.67 -11.38 2.14
N SER A 136 -0.76 -11.69 0.86
CA SER A 136 -1.61 -12.74 0.31
C SER A 136 -0.78 -13.70 -0.52
N GLU A 137 -1.07 -14.99 -0.41
CA GLU A 137 -0.34 -16.03 -1.11
C GLU A 137 -1.29 -17.15 -1.55
N CYS A 138 -1.19 -17.56 -2.80
CA CYS A 138 -1.90 -18.72 -3.31
C CYS A 138 -1.04 -19.40 -4.37
N ARG A 139 -0.72 -20.67 -4.15
CA ARG A 139 0.22 -21.44 -4.99
C ARG A 139 1.60 -20.75 -4.98
N ASP A 140 2.18 -20.56 -6.16
CA ASP A 140 3.44 -19.90 -6.49
C ASP A 140 3.27 -18.39 -6.75
N GLN A 141 2.16 -17.80 -6.29
CA GLN A 141 1.92 -16.37 -6.44
C GLN A 141 1.73 -15.69 -5.10
N GLN A 142 2.33 -14.50 -4.99
CA GLN A 142 2.30 -13.65 -3.82
C GLN A 142 1.98 -12.21 -4.20
N GLU A 143 1.28 -11.51 -3.31
CA GLU A 143 1.17 -10.05 -3.34
C GLU A 143 1.35 -9.50 -1.91
N ALA A 144 2.31 -8.58 -1.76
CA ALA A 144 2.58 -7.87 -0.53
C ALA A 144 2.31 -6.37 -0.70
N MET A 145 1.77 -5.74 0.34
CA MET A 145 1.58 -4.29 0.41
C MET A 145 2.30 -3.77 1.64
N LEU A 146 3.21 -2.82 1.44
CA LEU A 146 4.14 -2.35 2.44
C LEU A 146 4.15 -0.82 2.50
N LEU A 147 4.51 -0.27 3.66
CA LEU A 147 5.05 1.08 3.78
C LEU A 147 6.57 1.00 3.83
N MET A 148 7.23 1.66 2.89
CA MET A 148 8.68 1.58 2.72
C MET A 148 9.30 2.97 2.82
N PRO A 149 10.26 3.21 3.74
CA PRO A 149 11.06 4.44 3.74
C PRO A 149 11.88 4.56 2.44
N LEU A 150 12.38 5.76 2.14
CA LEU A 150 13.33 5.93 1.03
C LEU A 150 14.59 5.08 1.24
N ASP A 151 15.14 4.54 0.14
CA ASP A 151 16.34 3.66 0.13
C ASP A 151 16.20 2.36 0.95
N SER A 152 15.00 2.05 1.43
CA SER A 152 14.68 0.74 2.00
C SER A 152 14.72 -0.35 0.94
N TRP A 153 14.86 -1.60 1.38
CA TRP A 153 15.05 -2.73 0.48
C TRP A 153 14.21 -3.94 0.85
N LEU A 154 13.94 -4.77 -0.16
CA LEU A 154 13.33 -6.10 -0.05
C LEU A 154 14.29 -7.13 -0.65
N ARG A 155 14.37 -8.30 -0.03
CA ARG A 155 15.11 -9.46 -0.56
C ARG A 155 14.11 -10.49 -1.06
N THR A 156 14.38 -10.96 -2.27
CA THR A 156 13.57 -11.92 -3.01
C THR A 156 14.47 -13.03 -3.53
N ASP A 157 13.87 -14.07 -4.09
CA ASP A 157 14.60 -15.11 -4.85
C ASP A 157 15.31 -14.56 -6.10
N LEU A 158 14.90 -13.41 -6.64
CA LEU A 158 15.55 -12.72 -7.77
C LEU A 158 16.67 -11.77 -7.33
N GLY A 159 16.85 -11.53 -6.03
CA GLY A 159 17.86 -10.64 -5.48
C GLY A 159 17.29 -9.54 -4.58
N ARG A 160 18.08 -8.48 -4.38
CA ARG A 160 17.69 -7.34 -3.53
C ARG A 160 17.08 -6.23 -4.39
N PHE A 161 15.86 -5.81 -4.06
CA PHE A 161 15.22 -4.64 -4.64
C PHE A 161 15.32 -3.46 -3.68
N VAL A 162 15.78 -2.30 -4.15
CA VAL A 162 15.89 -1.07 -3.37
C VAL A 162 14.89 -0.04 -3.87
N LEU A 163 14.21 0.64 -2.96
CA LEU A 163 13.26 1.70 -3.29
C LEU A 163 14.01 3.00 -3.55
N ARG A 164 14.09 3.39 -4.82
CA ARG A 164 14.82 4.58 -5.26
C ARG A 164 13.88 5.69 -5.72
N PRO A 165 14.14 6.96 -5.38
CA PRO A 165 13.33 8.08 -5.85
C PRO A 165 13.56 8.33 -7.35
N PHE A 166 12.64 9.06 -7.97
CA PHE A 166 12.91 9.68 -9.26
C PHE A 166 13.67 11.00 -9.06
N VAL A 167 14.71 11.23 -9.87
CA VAL A 167 15.58 12.42 -9.76
C VAL A 167 14.79 13.72 -9.81
N SER A 168 13.82 13.81 -10.72
CA SER A 168 13.01 15.02 -10.87
C SER A 168 11.86 15.10 -9.87
N TRP A 169 11.35 13.96 -9.38
CA TRP A 169 10.14 13.86 -8.56
C TRP A 169 10.44 13.08 -7.27
N PRO A 170 11.07 13.72 -6.27
CA PRO A 170 11.58 13.04 -5.07
C PRO A 170 10.47 12.49 -4.15
N TRP A 171 9.23 12.96 -4.34
CA TRP A 171 8.04 12.40 -3.69
C TRP A 171 7.49 11.17 -4.40
N SER A 172 8.15 10.64 -5.43
CA SER A 172 7.81 9.37 -6.09
C SER A 172 9.03 8.45 -6.08
N ALA A 173 8.78 7.14 -6.05
CA ALA A 173 9.83 6.14 -6.03
C ALA A 173 9.41 4.86 -6.75
N ARG A 174 10.39 4.05 -7.11
CA ARG A 174 10.20 2.71 -7.68
C ARG A 174 11.21 1.73 -7.09
N LEU A 175 10.81 0.47 -6.97
CA LEU A 175 11.75 -0.60 -6.68
C LEU A 175 12.66 -0.86 -7.88
N GLN A 176 13.94 -1.03 -7.61
CA GLN A 176 14.96 -1.35 -8.61
C GLN A 176 15.78 -2.52 -8.11
N LEU A 177 16.02 -3.50 -8.97
CA LEU A 177 16.94 -4.60 -8.65
C LEU A 177 18.35 -4.03 -8.49
N GLU A 178 18.98 -4.30 -7.35
CA GLU A 178 20.38 -3.98 -7.09
C GLU A 178 21.25 -5.00 -7.82
N PHE A 179 21.92 -4.55 -8.89
CA PHE A 179 22.94 -5.35 -9.55
C PHE A 179 24.18 -5.37 -8.65
N ALA A 180 24.71 -6.58 -8.41
CA ALA A 180 25.96 -6.80 -7.69
C ALA A 180 27.17 -6.43 -8.55
#